data_AF-A0A1H4UIM3-F1
#
_entry.id   AF-A0A1H4UIM3-F1
#
_cell.length_a   1.000
_cell.length_b   1.000
_cell.length_c   1.000
_cell.angle_alpha   90.00
_cell.angle_beta   90.00
_cell.angle_gamma   90.00
#
_symmetry.space_group_name_H-M   'P 1'
#
loop_
_entity.id
_entity.type
_entity.pdbx_description
1 polymer ?
#
loop_
_entity_poly.entity_id
_entity_poly.type
_entity_poly.pdbx_seq_one_letter_code
_entity_poly.pdbx_strand_id
1 'polypeptide(L)'
;MTLKRTDVTAAMETALSSVLERPVTGLSGQTRLFDDLHLDSTTMLEMLMELEDSLGLEVDPEELEADDFETVDTFTDFAITQLETRSAA
;
A
#
# COMPACT_ATOMS: atom_id res chain seq x y z
N MET A 1 7.29 -10.87 -15.06
CA MET A 1 6.50 -9.69 -15.51
C MET A 1 6.95 -8.56 -14.59
N THR A 2 7.61 -7.52 -15.09
CA THR A 2 8.15 -6.46 -14.22
C THR A 2 7.00 -5.64 -13.66
N LEU A 3 6.70 -5.83 -12.38
CA LEU A 3 5.71 -5.05 -11.65
C LEU A 3 6.21 -3.61 -11.54
N LYS A 4 5.37 -2.61 -11.82
CA LYS A 4 5.77 -1.20 -11.77
C LYS A 4 5.17 -0.54 -10.54
N ARG A 5 5.84 0.51 -10.04
CA ARG A 5 5.30 1.40 -9.00
C ARG A 5 3.87 1.85 -9.30
N THR A 6 3.58 2.18 -10.55
CA THR A 6 2.24 2.59 -10.99
C THR A 6 1.16 1.52 -10.77
N ASP A 7 1.51 0.23 -10.87
CA ASP A 7 0.54 -0.86 -10.65
C ASP A 7 0.20 -0.97 -9.15
N VAL A 8 1.22 -0.86 -8.28
CA VAL A 8 1.04 -0.85 -6.82
C VAL A 8 0.27 0.39 -6.39
N THR A 9 0.63 1.58 -6.90
CA THR A 9 -0.10 2.83 -6.59
C THR A 9 -1.56 2.74 -7.02
N ALA A 10 -1.87 2.17 -8.19
CA ALA A 10 -3.26 1.99 -8.63
C ALA A 10 -4.05 1.01 -7.75
N ALA A 11 -3.42 -0.06 -7.28
CA ALA A 11 -4.02 -0.97 -6.32
C ALA A 11 -4.24 -0.28 -4.96
N MET A 12 -3.27 0.51 -4.48
CA MET A 12 -3.42 1.32 -3.28
C MET A 12 -4.56 2.32 -3.41
N GLU A 13 -4.69 3.03 -4.54
CA GLU A 13 -5.80 3.95 -4.80
C GLU A 13 -7.15 3.25 -4.70
N THR A 14 -7.23 2.02 -5.23
CA THR A 14 -8.44 1.20 -5.18
C THR A 14 -8.76 0.76 -3.74
N ALA A 15 -7.78 0.19 -3.04
CA ALA A 15 -7.91 -0.25 -1.65
C ALA A 15 -8.27 0.91 -0.72
N LEU A 16 -7.54 2.04 -0.83
CA LEU A 16 -7.81 3.26 -0.07
C LEU A 16 -9.19 3.83 -0.39
N SER A 17 -9.63 3.75 -1.65
CA SER A 17 -10.96 4.24 -2.01
C SER A 17 -12.09 3.40 -1.40
N SER A 18 -11.88 2.09 -1.31
CA SER A 18 -12.79 1.14 -0.66
C SER A 18 -12.88 1.44 0.84
N VAL A 19 -11.73 1.47 1.51
CA VAL A 19 -11.61 1.58 2.96
C VAL A 19 -11.96 2.97 3.49
N LEU A 20 -11.59 4.04 2.79
CA LEU A 20 -11.93 5.41 3.19
C LEU A 20 -13.34 5.83 2.73
N GLU A 21 -14.08 4.94 2.07
CA GLU A 21 -15.41 5.19 1.48
C GLU A 21 -15.45 6.47 0.60
N ARG A 22 -14.31 6.84 0.00
CA ARG A 22 -14.16 8.06 -0.80
C ARG A 22 -13.19 7.82 -1.95
N PRO A 23 -13.40 8.43 -3.13
CA PRO A 23 -12.46 8.27 -4.23
C PRO A 23 -11.10 8.88 -3.90
N VAL A 24 -10.06 8.03 -3.91
CA VAL A 24 -8.65 8.40 -3.78
C VAL A 24 -8.00 8.20 -5.14
N THR A 25 -7.59 9.29 -5.79
CA THR A 25 -6.98 9.26 -7.12
C THR A 25 -5.86 10.28 -7.22
N GLY A 26 -4.79 9.96 -7.94
CA GLY A 26 -3.64 10.83 -8.13
C GLY A 26 -2.76 10.89 -6.88
N LEU A 27 -2.59 9.76 -6.18
CA LEU A 27 -1.66 9.68 -5.07
C LEU A 27 -0.26 10.05 -5.56
N SER A 28 0.29 11.11 -4.99
CA SER A 28 1.71 11.43 -5.15
C SER A 28 2.51 10.53 -4.23
N GLY A 29 3.69 10.10 -4.67
CA GLY A 29 4.62 9.33 -3.85
C GLY A 29 4.96 9.99 -2.51
N GLN A 30 4.94 11.33 -2.46
CA GLN A 30 5.20 12.12 -1.26
C GLN A 30 3.98 12.30 -0.34
N THR A 31 2.82 11.70 -0.68
CA THR A 31 1.58 11.81 0.11
C THR A 31 1.75 11.01 1.38
N ARG A 32 1.44 11.63 2.53
CA ARG A 32 1.54 10.98 3.84
C ARG A 32 0.27 10.21 4.16
N LEU A 33 0.41 8.90 4.40
CA LEU A 33 -0.73 8.01 4.62
C LEU A 33 -1.49 8.38 5.90
N PHE A 34 -0.79 8.56 7.02
CA PHE A 34 -1.40 8.96 8.28
C PHE A 34 -1.88 10.42 8.28
N ASP A 35 -1.05 11.36 7.82
CA ASP A 35 -1.35 12.79 7.96
C ASP A 35 -2.30 13.32 6.86
N ASP A 36 -2.07 12.96 5.59
CA ASP A 36 -2.88 13.48 4.48
C ASP A 36 -4.16 12.65 4.31
N LEU A 37 -4.05 11.32 4.38
CA LEU A 37 -5.20 10.43 4.18
C LEU A 37 -5.97 10.14 5.47
N HIS A 38 -5.46 10.55 6.64
CA HIS A 38 -6.07 10.30 7.94
C HIS A 38 -6.31 8.80 8.17
N LEU A 39 -5.34 7.97 7.79
CA LEU A 39 -5.40 6.54 8.07
C LEU A 39 -5.21 6.30 9.56
N ASP A 40 -6.00 5.37 10.10
CA ASP A 40 -5.88 4.87 11.46
C ASP A 40 -5.34 3.43 11.41
N SER A 41 -4.92 2.88 12.55
CA SER A 41 -4.46 1.49 12.63
C SER A 41 -5.50 0.47 12.14
N THR A 42 -6.79 0.75 12.33
CA THR A 42 -7.87 -0.11 11.83
C THR A 42 -7.98 -0.07 10.31
N THR A 43 -8.08 1.13 9.73
CA THR A 43 -8.20 1.30 8.27
C THR A 43 -6.92 0.91 7.54
N MET A 44 -5.76 1.02 8.19
CA MET A 44 -4.49 0.49 7.70
C MET A 44 -4.56 -1.03 7.49
N LEU A 45 -5.02 -1.79 8.50
CA LEU A 45 -5.18 -3.24 8.38
C LEU A 45 -6.19 -3.63 7.29
N GLU A 46 -7.29 -2.89 7.18
CA GLU A 46 -8.28 -3.11 6.12
C GLU A 46 -7.70 -2.85 4.72
N MET A 47 -6.92 -1.77 4.58
CA MET A 47 -6.23 -1.44 3.33
C MET A 47 -5.20 -2.49 2.96
N LEU A 48 -4.46 -3.03 3.93
CA LEU A 48 -3.53 -4.14 3.70
C LEU A 48 -4.27 -5.37 3.17
N MET A 49 -5.35 -5.81 3.81
CA MET A 49 -6.12 -6.97 3.35
C MET A 49 -6.65 -6.81 1.91
N GLU A 50 -7.15 -5.62 1.56
CA GLU A 50 -7.58 -5.29 0.19
C GLU A 50 -6.41 -5.32 -0.81
N LEU A 51 -5.25 -4.77 -0.42
CA LEU A 51 -4.06 -4.74 -1.26
C LEU A 51 -3.49 -6.15 -1.47
N GLU A 52 -3.48 -6.97 -0.42
CA GLU A 52 -3.10 -8.38 -0.45
C GLU A 52 -3.98 -9.16 -1.42
N ASP A 53 -5.30 -9.01 -1.37
CA ASP A 53 -6.21 -9.68 -2.31
C ASP A 53 -6.03 -9.16 -3.75
N SER A 54 -5.81 -7.86 -3.92
CA SER A 54 -5.68 -7.21 -5.22
C SER A 54 -4.39 -7.58 -5.95
N LEU A 55 -3.24 -7.49 -5.27
CA LEU A 55 -1.92 -7.77 -5.82
C LEU A 55 -1.46 -9.21 -5.57
N GLY A 56 -2.22 -9.96 -4.77
CA GLY A 56 -1.79 -11.23 -4.23
C GLY A 56 -0.57 -11.07 -3.31
N LEU A 57 -0.34 -9.90 -2.70
CA LEU A 57 0.77 -9.61 -1.78
C LEU A 57 0.52 -10.30 -0.43
N GLU A 58 1.56 -10.58 0.35
CA GLU A 58 1.44 -10.91 1.79
C GLU A 58 2.28 -9.88 2.54
N VAL A 59 1.64 -9.11 3.41
CA VAL A 59 2.28 -8.10 4.25
C VAL A 59 2.06 -8.46 5.70
N ASP A 60 3.15 -8.67 6.44
CA ASP A 60 3.04 -8.88 7.88
C ASP A 60 2.99 -7.52 8.61
N PRO A 61 1.89 -7.16 9.28
CA PRO A 61 1.82 -5.94 10.08
C PRO A 61 2.82 -5.91 11.25
N GLU A 62 3.42 -7.05 11.64
CA GLU A 62 4.50 -7.09 12.62
C GLU A 62 5.86 -6.70 12.04
N GLU A 63 6.07 -6.89 10.73
CA GLU A 63 7.30 -6.47 10.03
C GLU A 63 7.24 -5.00 9.58
N LEU A 64 6.06 -4.42 9.62
CA LEU A 64 5.81 -3.05 9.20
C LEU A 64 6.19 -2.04 10.28
N GLU A 65 7.08 -1.13 9.93
CA GLU A 65 7.45 0.00 10.79
C GLU A 65 6.63 1.24 10.46
N ALA A 66 6.56 2.19 11.40
CA ALA A 66 5.86 3.46 11.19
C ALA A 66 6.44 4.24 9.99
N ASP A 67 7.72 4.05 9.69
CA ASP A 67 8.43 4.68 8.59
C ASP A 67 7.98 4.12 7.22
N ASP A 68 7.59 2.83 7.15
CA ASP A 68 7.07 2.20 5.91
C ASP A 68 5.74 2.81 5.47
N PHE A 69 5.00 3.39 6.42
CA PHE A 69 3.73 4.08 6.20
C PHE A 69 3.86 5.59 6.23
N GLU A 70 5.08 6.12 6.24
CA GLU A 70 5.27 7.56 6.22
C GLU A 70 4.71 8.17 4.94
N THR A 71 5.00 7.52 3.79
CA THR A 71 4.58 8.00 2.48
C THR A 71 4.17 6.87 1.55
N VAL A 72 3.40 7.21 0.51
CA VAL A 72 3.02 6.27 -0.56
C VAL A 72 4.25 5.68 -1.26
N ASP A 73 5.32 6.47 -1.46
CA ASP A 73 6.56 5.98 -2.07
C ASP A 73 7.22 4.90 -1.21
N THR A 74 7.36 5.14 0.11
CA THR A 74 7.99 4.16 1.02
C THR A 74 7.23 2.85 1.02
N PHE A 75 5.91 2.92 1.15
CA PHE A 75 5.05 1.74 1.14
C PHE A 75 5.09 1.01 -0.21
N THR A 76 5.08 1.76 -1.32
CA THR A 76 5.17 1.18 -2.66
C THR A 76 6.49 0.44 -2.86
N ASP A 77 7.60 1.01 -2.38
CA ASP A 77 8.92 0.39 -2.46
C ASP A 77 9.01 -0.89 -1.62
N PHE A 78 8.41 -0.89 -0.43
CA PHE A 78 8.26 -2.09 0.40
C PHE A 78 7.46 -3.18 -0.34
N ALA A 79 6.28 -2.85 -0.85
CA ALA A 79 5.41 -3.81 -1.53
C ALA A 79 6.06 -4.42 -2.78
N ILE A 80 6.79 -3.61 -3.56
CA ILE A 80 7.55 -4.12 -4.73
C ILE A 80 8.64 -5.09 -4.27
N THR A 81 9.40 -4.74 -3.25
CA THR A 81 10.47 -5.58 -2.72
C THR A 81 9.94 -6.94 -2.27
N GLN A 82 8.79 -6.97 -1.60
CA GLN A 82 8.13 -8.21 -1.19
C GLN A 82 7.65 -9.05 -2.38
N LEU A 83 7.03 -8.42 -3.38
CA LEU A 83 6.57 -9.11 -4.60
C LEU A 83 7.73 -9.67 -5.43
N GLU A 84 8.85 -8.95 -5.51
CA GLU A 84 10.07 -9.42 -6.18
C GLU A 84 10.69 -10.60 -5.42
N THR A 85 10.77 -10.53 -4.09
CA THR A 85 11.30 -11.60 -3.24
C THR A 85 10.49 -12.89 -3.40
N ARG A 86 9.16 -12.79 -3.42
CA ARG A 86 8.28 -13.96 -3.60
C ARG A 86 8.33 -14.55 -5.00
N SER A 87 8.62 -13.75 -6.03
CA SER A 87 8.85 -14.28 -7.38
C SER A 87 10.18 -15.03 -7.52
N ALA A 88 11.10 -14.85 -6.58
CA ALA A 88 12.41 -15.50 -6.58
C ALA A 88 12.48 -16.79 -5.75
N ALA A 89 11.45 -17.06 -4.93
CA ALA A 89 11.31 -18.26 -4.10
C ALA A 89 10.51 -19.37 -4.80
#